data_AF-A0A7Z9Q7Q9-F1
#
_entry.id   AF-A0A7Z9Q7Q9-F1
#
_cell.length_a   1.000
_cell.length_b   1.000
_cell.length_c   1.000
_cell.angle_alpha   90.00
_cell.angle_beta   90.00
_cell.angle_gamma   90.00
#
_symmetry.space_group_name_H-M   'P 1'
#
loop_
_entity.id
_entity.type
_entity.pdbx_description
1 polymer ?
#
loop_
_entity_poly.entity_id
_entity_poly.type
_entity_poly.pdbx_seq_one_letter_code
_entity_poly.pdbx_strand_id
1 'polypeptide(L)'
;MNYGFVIDNRLCIGCHACTVACKSEHDIPIGVNRTHVKYIEKGEFPNNTREFSVHRCNHCADAPCVEICPTTALYTRADGIVDFDSDRCIGCKSCMQACPYDALYIDPDTHTAAKCNYCAHRLDGGYEPACVIVCPTEAIVSGDLDDQESKISQLVANEETITRKPEKLTTPNLYYVKGSAEMLDPNATNQEEKYLWSEQSSGVGHFAKYAEQRVADSDSENLLIQLAMETSARTGKPIDQRAIDNVAQEIKQDIDTQEARRVYDAPSKGVLWGWEVTAYVWTKAIATGTFLMMAVWIWLNGGINAASEMNGLLTSLVFMGITGALLVKDLDRPDRFLYVILRPQWKSWLVRGAYIIMGFSGLITIKLFDSYFGWGFSWLMIPGSMLAILGAVYTAFLFGQARGRDLWQSTVLSAVHMLVHAVMAGSVAMMVIAPETSAWMANVLLWGIILNLCIIAKEILMPHDTPDTRKAIHLMTKGYYSKYFWAGIVFGSITPIVMINTYADTMTLIAGGMALVGIFLTEFVRIRVPQMIPLS
;
A
#
# COMPACT_ATOMS: atom_id res chain seq x y z
N MET A 1 8.72 -7.33 31.70
CA MET A 1 9.38 -6.20 31.03
C MET A 1 8.67 -5.98 29.74
N ASN A 2 8.03 -4.82 29.63
CA ASN A 2 7.29 -4.36 28.48
C ASN A 2 7.67 -2.89 28.24
N TYR A 3 8.65 -2.67 27.38
CA TYR A 3 9.16 -1.32 27.13
C TYR A 3 8.15 -0.47 26.33
N GLY A 4 7.92 0.75 26.81
CA GLY A 4 7.07 1.73 26.14
C GLY A 4 7.66 3.14 26.19
N PHE A 5 7.04 4.08 25.48
CA PHE A 5 7.41 5.49 25.54
C PHE A 5 6.23 6.32 26.06
N VAL A 6 6.54 7.35 26.85
CA VAL A 6 5.64 8.49 27.09
C VAL A 6 6.28 9.74 26.52
N ILE A 7 5.50 10.51 25.77
CA ILE A 7 5.87 11.84 25.28
C ILE A 7 5.03 12.86 26.07
N ASP A 8 5.69 13.67 26.90
CA ASP A 8 5.06 14.77 27.60
C ASP A 8 5.05 16.03 26.73
N ASN A 9 3.92 16.27 26.06
CA ASN A 9 3.76 17.41 25.16
C ASN A 9 3.73 18.75 25.92
N ARG A 10 3.60 18.77 27.25
CA ARG A 10 3.72 19.99 28.06
C ARG A 10 5.14 20.53 28.08
N LEU A 11 6.12 19.63 27.95
CA LEU A 11 7.55 19.91 28.11
C LEU A 11 8.28 19.98 26.76
N CYS A 12 7.69 19.44 25.69
CA CYS A 12 8.32 19.43 24.38
C CYS A 12 8.45 20.86 23.82
N ILE A 13 9.68 21.28 23.51
CA ILE A 13 9.98 22.62 22.94
C ILE A 13 10.29 22.59 21.44
N GLY A 14 10.10 21.44 20.77
CA GLY A 14 10.30 21.36 19.33
C GLY A 14 11.74 21.52 18.86
N CYS A 15 12.74 21.15 19.67
CA CYS A 15 14.17 21.43 19.38
C CYS A 15 14.86 20.45 18.41
N HIS A 16 14.19 19.37 17.98
CA HIS A 16 14.73 18.30 17.12
C HIS A 16 15.98 17.55 17.64
N ALA A 17 16.41 17.78 18.88
CA ALA A 17 17.55 17.07 19.47
C ALA A 17 17.37 15.54 19.40
N CYS A 18 16.15 15.05 19.67
CA CYS A 18 15.82 13.63 19.58
C CYS A 18 15.96 13.05 18.17
N THR A 19 15.63 13.82 17.13
CA THR A 19 15.78 13.45 15.71
C THR A 19 17.26 13.35 15.36
N VAL A 20 18.05 14.36 15.71
CA VAL A 20 19.50 14.40 15.41
C VAL A 20 20.25 13.30 16.14
N ALA A 21 19.99 13.08 17.42
CA ALA A 21 20.62 12.01 18.19
C ALA A 21 20.27 10.63 17.63
N CYS A 22 19.01 10.41 17.22
CA CYS A 22 18.62 9.15 16.62
C CYS A 22 19.34 8.91 15.28
N LYS A 23 19.52 9.97 14.47
CA LYS A 23 20.31 9.89 13.24
C LYS A 23 21.76 9.54 13.50
N SER A 24 22.40 10.23 14.44
CA SER A 24 23.81 9.99 14.77
C SER A 24 24.06 8.62 15.41
N GLU A 25 23.15 8.13 16.24
CA GLU A 25 23.31 6.85 16.95
C GLU A 25 23.19 5.63 16.02
N HIS A 26 22.41 5.76 14.95
CA HIS A 26 22.07 4.67 14.05
C HIS A 26 22.53 4.89 12.61
N ASP A 27 23.37 5.91 12.37
CA ASP A 27 23.84 6.31 11.05
C ASP A 27 22.69 6.41 10.01
N ILE A 28 21.58 7.05 10.41
CA ILE A 28 20.36 7.09 9.58
C ILE A 28 20.58 8.00 8.36
N PRO A 29 20.33 7.52 7.13
CA PRO A 29 20.56 8.30 5.91
C PRO A 29 19.77 9.61 5.83
N ILE A 30 20.24 10.51 4.97
CA ILE A 30 19.53 11.77 4.68
C ILE A 30 18.17 11.46 4.04
N GLY A 31 17.16 12.27 4.33
CA GLY A 31 15.80 12.07 3.81
C GLY A 31 14.94 11.08 4.59
N VAL A 32 15.49 10.25 5.48
CA VAL A 32 14.72 9.33 6.33
C VAL A 32 14.94 9.60 7.82
N ASN A 33 13.95 9.24 8.65
CA ASN A 33 13.94 9.46 10.10
C ASN A 33 13.27 8.29 10.82
N ARG A 34 13.84 7.83 11.94
CA ARG A 34 13.18 6.85 12.85
C ARG A 34 12.29 7.52 13.91
N THR A 35 12.61 8.76 14.27
CA THR A 35 11.80 9.65 15.11
C THR A 35 11.85 11.04 14.47
N HIS A 36 10.76 11.79 14.50
CA HIS A 36 10.70 13.17 14.02
C HIS A 36 9.83 14.01 14.94
N VAL A 37 10.00 15.33 14.85
CA VAL A 37 9.16 16.29 15.57
C VAL A 37 8.29 17.01 14.56
N LYS A 38 7.00 17.07 14.87
CA LYS A 38 5.98 17.72 14.07
C LYS A 38 5.61 19.04 14.72
N TYR A 39 5.50 20.07 13.90
CA TYR A 39 5.01 21.38 14.27
C TYR A 39 3.54 21.52 13.91
N ILE A 40 2.75 22.05 14.83
CA ILE A 40 1.32 22.30 14.61
C ILE A 40 1.04 23.71 15.08
N GLU A 41 0.60 24.57 14.17
CA GLU A 41 0.14 25.92 14.50
C GLU A 41 -1.39 25.97 14.46
N LYS A 42 -1.99 26.62 15.46
CA LYS A 42 -3.44 26.74 15.63
C LYS A 42 -3.82 28.16 16.01
N GLY A 43 -5.08 28.50 15.77
CA GLY A 43 -5.62 29.83 16.05
C GLY A 43 -5.26 30.83 14.96
N GLU A 44 -5.72 32.05 15.16
CA GLU A 44 -5.51 33.17 14.23
C GLU A 44 -4.62 34.21 14.88
N PHE A 45 -3.69 34.79 14.13
CA PHE A 45 -2.85 35.87 14.62
C PHE A 45 -3.70 37.04 15.15
N PRO A 46 -3.40 37.63 16.33
CA PRO A 46 -2.25 37.38 17.20
C PRO A 46 -2.46 36.27 18.26
N ASN A 47 -3.64 35.65 18.29
CA ASN A 47 -4.01 34.59 19.24
C ASN A 47 -3.69 33.19 18.67
N ASN A 48 -2.52 33.02 18.06
CA ASN A 48 -2.07 31.72 17.58
C ASN A 48 -1.21 31.01 18.62
N THR A 49 -1.29 29.68 18.63
CA THR A 49 -0.46 28.82 19.46
C THR A 49 0.31 27.83 18.59
N ARG A 50 1.48 27.41 19.07
CA ARG A 50 2.29 26.38 18.43
C ARG A 50 2.45 25.22 19.38
N GLU A 51 2.17 24.03 18.87
CA GLU A 51 2.34 22.78 19.57
C GLU A 51 3.38 21.92 18.85
N PHE A 52 4.08 21.08 19.62
CA PHE A 52 5.10 20.17 19.10
C PHE A 52 4.76 18.75 19.51
N SER A 53 4.79 17.81 18.56
CA SER A 53 4.55 16.39 18.82
C SER A 53 5.70 15.55 18.29
N VAL A 54 6.19 14.61 19.10
CA VAL A 54 7.26 13.68 18.69
C VAL A 54 6.62 12.39 18.18
N HIS A 55 6.86 12.06 16.91
CA HIS A 55 6.32 10.86 16.28
C HIS A 55 7.44 9.83 16.00
N ARG A 56 7.12 8.56 16.23
CA ARG A 56 8.02 7.39 16.05
C ARG A 56 7.21 6.10 15.95
N CYS A 57 7.89 4.95 15.87
CA CYS A 57 7.23 3.64 16.02
C CYS A 57 6.61 3.50 17.41
N ASN A 58 5.37 3.00 17.46
CA ASN A 58 4.64 2.84 18.72
C ASN A 58 4.96 1.53 19.46
N HIS A 59 5.80 0.64 18.90
CA HIS A 59 6.11 -0.67 19.47
C HIS A 59 4.87 -1.45 19.94
N CYS A 60 3.85 -1.47 19.09
CA CYS A 60 2.56 -2.12 19.28
C CYS A 60 2.66 -3.55 19.83
N ALA A 61 1.85 -3.89 20.83
CA ALA A 61 1.76 -5.27 21.32
C ALA A 61 1.09 -6.17 20.27
N ASP A 62 0.03 -5.69 19.61
CA ASP A 62 -0.50 -6.28 18.37
C ASP A 62 0.08 -5.55 17.15
N ALA A 63 1.28 -5.97 16.73
CA ALA A 63 2.03 -5.33 15.65
C ALA A 63 1.65 -5.87 14.26
N PRO A 64 0.84 -5.16 13.44
CA PRO A 64 0.45 -5.63 12.11
C PRO A 64 1.66 -5.73 11.15
N CYS A 65 2.70 -4.92 11.39
CA CYS A 65 3.95 -4.98 10.63
C CYS A 65 4.73 -6.30 10.83
N VAL A 66 4.63 -6.93 12.00
CA VAL A 66 5.21 -8.26 12.28
C VAL A 66 4.37 -9.34 11.62
N GLU A 67 3.04 -9.25 11.72
CA GLU A 67 2.11 -10.23 11.15
C GLU A 67 2.23 -10.34 9.62
N ILE A 68 2.32 -9.21 8.92
CA ILE A 68 2.41 -9.18 7.45
C ILE A 68 3.81 -9.53 6.92
N CYS A 69 4.85 -9.44 7.76
CA CYS A 69 6.24 -9.65 7.34
C CYS A 69 6.45 -11.11 6.89
N PRO A 70 6.94 -11.38 5.67
CA PRO A 70 7.03 -12.74 5.16
C PRO A 70 8.25 -13.55 5.66
N THR A 71 9.33 -12.89 6.04
CA THR A 71 10.62 -13.53 6.34
C THR A 71 11.02 -13.45 7.81
N THR A 72 10.09 -13.07 8.70
CA THR A 72 10.37 -12.81 10.12
C THR A 72 11.51 -11.79 10.28
N ALA A 73 11.62 -10.85 9.34
CA ALA A 73 12.53 -9.72 9.41
C ALA A 73 12.03 -8.67 10.42
N LEU A 74 10.73 -8.66 10.74
CA LEU A 74 10.16 -7.94 11.87
C LEU A 74 9.69 -8.97 12.89
N TYR A 75 9.99 -8.72 14.16
CA TYR A 75 9.64 -9.61 15.26
C TYR A 75 9.44 -8.83 16.56
N THR A 76 8.70 -9.42 17.50
CA THR A 76 8.53 -8.87 18.85
C THR A 76 9.51 -9.58 19.78
N ARG A 77 10.34 -8.80 20.48
CA ARG A 77 11.24 -9.28 21.53
C ARG A 77 10.45 -9.66 22.79
N ALA A 78 11.08 -10.38 23.71
CA ALA A 78 10.46 -10.79 24.97
C ALA A 78 10.15 -9.60 25.90
N ASP A 79 10.82 -8.47 25.68
CA ASP A 79 10.71 -7.23 26.45
C ASP A 79 9.68 -6.24 25.85
N GLY A 80 8.84 -6.68 24.91
CA GLY A 80 7.81 -5.87 24.24
C GLY A 80 8.29 -5.03 23.07
N ILE A 81 9.61 -4.94 22.83
CA ILE A 81 10.15 -4.16 21.71
C ILE A 81 9.88 -4.88 20.39
N VAL A 82 9.08 -4.25 19.53
CA VAL A 82 9.05 -4.64 18.11
C VAL A 82 10.37 -4.22 17.47
N ASP A 83 11.16 -5.17 16.98
CA ASP A 83 12.49 -4.95 16.38
C ASP A 83 12.54 -5.48 14.93
N PHE A 84 13.64 -5.22 14.23
CA PHE A 84 13.86 -5.66 12.86
C PHE A 84 15.27 -6.21 12.63
N ASP A 85 15.37 -7.17 11.70
CA ASP A 85 16.59 -7.78 11.19
C ASP A 85 16.70 -7.45 9.70
N SER A 86 17.65 -6.57 9.35
CA SER A 86 17.88 -6.12 7.99
C SER A 86 18.40 -7.22 7.08
N ASP A 87 19.11 -8.22 7.60
CA ASP A 87 19.68 -9.32 6.80
C ASP A 87 18.60 -10.27 6.28
N ARG A 88 17.48 -10.40 7.00
CA ARG A 88 16.31 -11.20 6.57
C ARG A 88 15.37 -10.44 5.67
N CYS A 89 15.46 -9.12 5.61
CA CYS A 89 14.50 -8.30 4.88
C CYS A 89 14.66 -8.48 3.36
N ILE A 90 13.54 -8.68 2.67
CA ILE A 90 13.47 -8.81 1.21
C ILE A 90 12.98 -7.53 0.50
N GLY A 91 12.70 -6.45 1.25
CA GLY A 91 12.26 -5.19 0.65
C GLY A 91 10.87 -5.20 -0.01
N CYS A 92 9.95 -6.06 0.44
CA CYS A 92 8.59 -6.18 -0.15
C CYS A 92 7.61 -5.04 0.20
N LYS A 93 7.98 -4.13 1.11
CA LYS A 93 7.18 -2.97 1.57
C LYS A 93 5.84 -3.28 2.23
N SER A 94 5.44 -4.55 2.39
CA SER A 94 4.17 -4.92 3.02
C SER A 94 4.01 -4.35 4.44
N CYS A 95 5.09 -4.31 5.22
CA CYS A 95 5.08 -3.75 6.57
C CYS A 95 4.75 -2.24 6.62
N MET A 96 5.08 -1.49 5.58
CA MET A 96 4.75 -0.07 5.46
C MET A 96 3.26 0.14 5.15
N GLN A 97 2.63 -0.80 4.43
CA GLN A 97 1.18 -0.79 4.21
C GLN A 97 0.40 -1.20 5.47
N ALA A 98 1.00 -2.06 6.30
CA ALA A 98 0.38 -2.54 7.53
C ALA A 98 0.46 -1.57 8.70
N CYS A 99 1.50 -0.72 8.78
CA CYS A 99 1.65 0.21 9.88
C CYS A 99 0.70 1.41 9.73
N PRO A 100 -0.28 1.61 10.64
CA PRO A 100 -1.21 2.72 10.54
C PRO A 100 -0.60 4.07 10.91
N TYR A 101 0.63 4.08 11.43
CA TYR A 101 1.35 5.25 11.95
C TYR A 101 2.45 5.76 11.01
N ASP A 102 2.58 5.14 9.85
CA ASP A 102 3.66 5.38 8.89
C ASP A 102 5.07 5.35 9.54
N ALA A 103 5.33 4.40 10.43
CA ALA A 103 6.58 4.39 11.21
C ALA A 103 7.78 3.71 10.51
N LEU A 104 7.55 3.01 9.40
CA LEU A 104 8.58 2.23 8.69
C LEU A 104 8.95 2.89 7.36
N TYR A 105 10.22 2.86 6.98
CA TYR A 105 10.70 3.31 5.68
C TYR A 105 11.60 2.25 5.05
N ILE A 106 11.83 2.33 3.73
CA ILE A 106 12.93 1.59 3.10
C ILE A 106 14.16 2.45 3.19
N ASP A 107 15.17 1.91 3.86
CA ASP A 107 16.47 2.53 3.99
C ASP A 107 17.15 2.61 2.61
N PRO A 108 17.57 3.82 2.17
CA PRO A 108 18.09 4.01 0.81
C PRO A 108 19.42 3.31 0.57
N ASP A 109 20.21 3.07 1.62
CA ASP A 109 21.56 2.50 1.49
C ASP A 109 21.49 0.96 1.50
N THR A 110 20.64 0.40 2.37
CA THR A 110 20.54 -1.06 2.52
C THR A 110 19.45 -1.70 1.67
N HIS A 111 18.47 -0.89 1.21
CA HIS A 111 17.24 -1.34 0.55
C HIS A 111 16.39 -2.28 1.42
N THR A 112 16.43 -2.08 2.74
CA THR A 112 15.69 -2.88 3.72
C THR A 112 14.73 -2.01 4.52
N ALA A 113 13.69 -2.63 5.07
CA ALA A 113 12.76 -1.91 5.93
C ALA A 113 13.44 -1.57 7.27
N ALA A 114 13.37 -0.29 7.65
CA ALA A 114 13.91 0.23 8.90
C ALA A 114 12.86 1.07 9.64
N LYS A 115 13.03 1.15 10.97
CA LYS A 115 12.16 1.90 11.88
C LYS A 115 12.88 2.15 13.20
N CYS A 116 12.25 2.87 14.13
CA CYS A 116 12.71 2.89 15.52
C CYS A 116 12.78 1.45 16.07
N ASN A 117 13.94 1.04 16.56
CA ASN A 117 14.18 -0.21 17.27
C ASN A 117 14.34 0.00 18.78
N TYR A 118 13.82 1.11 19.31
CA TYR A 118 13.93 1.47 20.72
C TYR A 118 15.40 1.62 21.20
N CYS A 119 16.38 1.78 20.30
CA CYS A 119 17.81 1.69 20.63
C CYS A 119 18.13 0.41 21.42
N ALA A 120 17.58 -0.74 21.01
CA ALA A 120 17.74 -2.01 21.70
C ALA A 120 19.21 -2.35 22.04
N HIS A 121 20.15 -1.99 21.16
CA HIS A 121 21.59 -2.17 21.39
C HIS A 121 22.13 -1.39 22.60
N ARG A 122 21.51 -0.27 22.97
CA ARG A 122 21.84 0.51 24.18
C ARG A 122 21.23 -0.10 25.43
N LEU A 123 19.96 -0.50 25.33
CA LEU A 123 19.25 -1.13 26.44
C LEU A 123 19.92 -2.44 26.87
N ASP A 124 20.36 -3.25 25.90
CA ASP A 124 21.09 -4.49 26.16
C ASP A 124 22.41 -4.23 26.92
N GLY A 125 22.96 -3.00 26.83
CA GLY A 125 24.12 -2.51 27.60
C GLY A 125 23.77 -1.75 28.88
N GLY A 126 22.50 -1.65 29.26
CA GLY A 126 22.03 -0.92 30.46
C GLY A 126 21.92 0.60 30.30
N TYR A 127 21.94 1.11 29.06
CA TYR A 127 21.79 2.53 28.76
C TYR A 127 20.40 2.87 28.25
N GLU A 128 19.91 4.08 28.55
CA GLU A 128 18.66 4.58 27.96
C GLU A 128 18.81 4.90 26.47
N PRO A 129 17.69 4.95 25.71
CA PRO A 129 17.70 5.34 24.30
C PRO A 129 18.31 6.74 24.08
N ALA A 130 19.03 6.92 22.97
CA ALA A 130 19.71 8.18 22.68
C ALA A 130 18.75 9.39 22.63
N CYS A 131 17.53 9.17 22.13
CA CYS A 131 16.51 10.22 22.06
C CYS A 131 15.95 10.67 23.42
N VAL A 132 16.08 9.83 24.47
CA VAL A 132 15.70 10.13 25.85
C VAL A 132 16.80 10.98 26.49
N ILE A 133 18.05 10.48 26.43
CA ILE A 133 19.22 11.13 27.02
C ILE A 133 19.46 12.55 26.49
N VAL A 134 19.22 12.78 25.19
CA VAL A 134 19.46 14.10 24.57
C VAL A 134 18.36 15.12 24.86
N CYS A 135 17.21 14.71 25.42
CA CYS A 135 16.06 15.58 25.56
C CYS A 135 16.29 16.62 26.68
N PRO A 136 16.48 17.92 26.36
CA PRO A 136 16.86 18.91 27.37
C PRO A 136 15.76 19.21 28.39
N THR A 137 14.50 18.91 28.04
CA THR A 137 13.33 19.13 28.88
C THR A 137 12.74 17.83 29.45
N GLU A 138 13.41 16.71 29.25
CA GLU A 138 12.94 15.37 29.67
C GLU A 138 11.52 15.02 29.19
N ALA A 139 11.09 15.59 28.05
CA ALA A 139 9.77 15.37 27.47
C ALA A 139 9.58 13.94 26.93
N ILE A 140 10.66 13.17 26.75
CA ILE A 140 10.63 11.81 26.22
C ILE A 140 11.04 10.88 27.36
N VAL A 141 10.13 10.01 27.79
CA VAL A 141 10.37 9.06 28.88
C VAL A 141 10.30 7.63 28.33
N SER A 142 11.27 6.81 28.67
CA SER A 142 11.39 5.39 28.35
C SER A 142 11.34 4.58 29.65
N GLY A 143 10.78 3.38 29.62
CA GLY A 143 10.78 2.50 30.77
C GLY A 143 9.90 1.26 30.57
N ASP A 144 9.86 0.43 31.60
CA ASP A 144 9.01 -0.76 31.68
C ASP A 144 7.59 -0.39 32.15
N LEU A 145 6.60 -0.65 31.31
CA LEU A 145 5.17 -0.43 31.59
C LEU A 145 4.60 -1.42 32.61
N ASP A 146 5.26 -2.56 32.84
CA ASP A 146 4.82 -3.55 33.81
C ASP A 146 5.32 -3.22 35.24
N ASP A 147 6.36 -2.39 35.36
CA ASP A 147 6.92 -1.96 36.63
C ASP A 147 6.18 -0.70 37.14
N GLN A 148 5.46 -0.85 38.25
CA GLN A 148 4.65 0.24 38.85
C GLN A 148 5.49 1.38 39.43
N GLU A 149 6.75 1.10 39.78
CA GLU A 149 7.67 2.12 40.30
C GLU A 149 8.35 2.92 39.17
N SER A 150 8.19 2.49 37.91
CA SER A 150 8.79 3.16 36.77
C SER A 150 8.13 4.52 36.49
N LYS A 151 8.94 5.52 36.09
CA LYS A 151 8.46 6.87 35.74
C LYS A 151 7.39 6.81 34.64
N ILE A 152 7.52 5.87 33.70
CA ILE A 152 6.54 5.71 32.62
C ILE A 152 5.20 5.19 33.13
N SER A 153 5.18 4.16 33.98
CA SER A 153 3.94 3.60 34.53
C SER A 153 3.21 4.61 35.40
N GLN A 154 3.95 5.38 36.21
CA GLN A 154 3.38 6.47 37.00
C GLN A 154 2.77 7.58 36.14
N LEU A 155 3.42 7.96 35.04
CA LEU A 155 2.87 8.96 34.11
C LEU A 155 1.59 8.44 33.42
N VAL A 156 1.61 7.20 32.94
CA VAL A 156 0.44 6.60 32.27
C VAL A 156 -0.74 6.45 33.25
N ALA A 157 -0.49 6.12 34.51
CA ALA A 157 -1.53 5.94 35.52
C ALA A 157 -2.11 7.25 36.07
N ASN A 158 -1.28 8.29 36.21
CA ASN A 158 -1.66 9.53 36.91
C ASN A 158 -2.05 10.69 35.98
N GLU A 159 -1.68 10.64 34.70
CA GLU A 159 -1.96 11.71 33.73
C GLU A 159 -2.97 11.28 32.67
N GLU A 160 -3.67 12.24 32.08
CA GLU A 160 -4.50 11.99 30.90
C GLU A 160 -3.60 11.72 29.69
N THR A 161 -3.55 10.46 29.27
CA THR A 161 -2.76 10.01 28.12
C THR A 161 -3.64 9.61 26.96
N ILE A 162 -3.16 9.91 25.74
CA ILE A 162 -3.79 9.44 24.51
C ILE A 162 -2.78 8.67 23.64
N THR A 163 -3.30 7.77 22.81
CA THR A 163 -2.52 7.00 21.84
C THR A 163 -2.97 7.34 20.43
N ARG A 164 -2.08 7.18 19.44
CA ARG A 164 -2.43 7.41 18.03
C ARG A 164 -3.36 6.30 17.51
N LYS A 165 -4.37 6.70 16.73
CA LYS A 165 -5.30 5.84 16.00
C LYS A 165 -5.81 4.63 16.82
N PRO A 166 -6.44 4.85 17.99
CA PRO A 166 -6.95 3.76 18.84
C PRO A 166 -7.94 2.84 18.10
N GLU A 167 -8.66 3.37 17.11
CA GLU A 167 -9.59 2.63 16.24
C GLU A 167 -8.92 1.51 15.41
N LYS A 168 -7.58 1.51 15.29
CA LYS A 168 -6.82 0.45 14.59
C LYS A 168 -6.51 -0.77 15.45
N LEU A 169 -6.84 -0.73 16.74
CA LEU A 169 -6.74 -1.85 17.69
C LEU A 169 -5.36 -2.52 17.71
N THR A 170 -4.27 -1.74 17.58
CA THR A 170 -2.89 -2.26 17.56
C THR A 170 -2.21 -2.25 18.94
N THR A 171 -2.94 -1.89 20.01
CA THR A 171 -2.41 -1.81 21.40
C THR A 171 -1.02 -1.13 21.47
N PRO A 172 -0.91 0.15 21.10
CA PRO A 172 0.36 0.87 21.03
C PRO A 172 0.99 1.10 22.41
N ASN A 173 2.31 0.92 22.52
CA ASN A 173 3.12 1.20 23.70
C ASN A 173 3.77 2.61 23.63
N LEU A 174 3.09 3.57 23.00
CA LEU A 174 3.51 4.97 22.89
C LEU A 174 2.35 5.87 23.28
N TYR A 175 2.52 6.56 24.40
CA TYR A 175 1.51 7.41 25.03
C TYR A 175 1.91 8.88 24.95
N TYR A 176 0.91 9.76 24.80
CA TYR A 176 1.10 11.20 24.74
C TYR A 176 0.34 11.86 25.89
N VAL A 177 1.04 12.57 26.78
CA VAL A 177 0.41 13.40 27.81
C VAL A 177 0.00 14.73 27.18
N LYS A 178 -1.26 15.14 27.40
CA LYS A 178 -1.87 16.32 26.76
C LYS A 178 -1.69 16.35 25.23
N GLY A 179 -1.85 15.20 24.58
CA GLY A 179 -1.94 15.19 23.12
C GLY A 179 -3.23 15.84 22.64
N SER A 180 -3.16 16.71 21.64
CA SER A 180 -4.36 17.24 20.95
C SER A 180 -4.73 16.34 19.76
N ALA A 181 -5.99 16.36 19.33
CA ALA A 181 -6.43 15.56 18.18
C ALA A 181 -5.62 15.92 16.91
N GLU A 182 -5.31 17.19 16.71
CA GLU A 182 -4.52 17.68 15.58
C GLU A 182 -3.06 17.23 15.61
N MET A 183 -2.52 16.88 16.78
CA MET A 183 -1.20 16.26 16.87
C MET A 183 -1.21 14.87 16.25
N LEU A 184 -2.26 14.10 16.52
CA LEU A 184 -2.26 12.66 16.26
C LEU A 184 -2.94 12.27 14.94
N ASP A 185 -3.84 13.12 14.42
CA ASP A 185 -4.59 12.89 13.18
C ASP A 185 -3.97 13.62 11.97
N PRO A 186 -3.48 12.91 10.94
CA PRO A 186 -3.01 13.50 9.68
C PRO A 186 -4.06 14.18 8.82
N ASN A 187 -5.34 13.88 9.03
CA ASN A 187 -6.43 14.50 8.27
C ASN A 187 -6.97 15.78 8.93
N ALA A 188 -6.45 16.17 10.10
CA ALA A 188 -6.88 17.39 10.78
C ALA A 188 -6.47 18.69 10.07
N THR A 189 -5.76 18.61 8.94
CA THR A 189 -5.24 19.75 8.18
C THR A 189 -5.28 19.47 6.67
N ASN A 190 -5.64 20.48 5.87
CA ASN A 190 -5.58 20.39 4.42
C ASN A 190 -4.14 20.65 3.93
N GLN A 191 -3.60 19.75 3.12
CA GLN A 191 -2.32 19.97 2.45
C GLN A 191 -2.57 20.75 1.15
N GLU A 192 -2.34 22.05 1.17
CA GLU A 192 -2.55 22.90 -0.01
C GLU A 192 -1.27 23.19 -0.80
N GLU A 193 -0.08 23.20 -0.16
CA GLU A 193 1.20 23.36 -0.86
C GLU A 193 2.33 22.56 -0.22
N LYS A 194 3.26 22.16 -1.08
CA LYS A 194 4.52 21.49 -0.74
C LYS A 194 5.55 22.56 -0.38
N TYR A 195 6.23 22.41 0.75
CA TYR A 195 7.35 23.29 1.10
C TYR A 195 8.54 22.49 1.65
N LEU A 196 9.73 23.08 1.58
CA LEU A 196 11.04 22.43 1.77
C LEU A 196 11.15 21.52 3.00
N TRP A 197 10.50 21.85 4.11
CA TRP A 197 10.57 21.06 5.36
C TRP A 197 9.41 20.06 5.54
N SER A 198 8.31 20.19 4.78
CA SER A 198 7.20 19.23 4.75
C SER A 198 7.44 18.03 3.83
N GLU A 199 8.33 18.17 2.85
CA GLU A 199 8.67 17.06 1.96
C GLU A 199 9.91 16.32 2.47
N GLN A 200 9.75 15.04 2.82
CA GLN A 200 10.85 14.12 2.50
C GLN A 200 10.95 14.11 0.99
N SER A 201 12.13 14.44 0.44
CA SER A 201 12.37 14.43 -1.00
C SER A 201 11.65 13.25 -1.64
N SER A 202 10.79 13.52 -2.61
CA SER A 202 10.05 12.48 -3.35
C SER A 202 11.05 11.43 -3.83
N GLY A 203 11.13 10.28 -3.16
CA GLY A 203 12.27 9.39 -3.39
C GLY A 203 12.67 8.43 -2.28
N VAL A 204 12.18 8.50 -1.05
CA VAL A 204 12.56 7.50 -0.05
C VAL A 204 11.82 6.17 -0.29
N GLY A 205 12.52 5.22 -0.92
CA GLY A 205 12.02 3.91 -1.34
C GLY A 205 12.38 3.56 -2.80
N HIS A 206 11.55 2.76 -3.48
CA HIS A 206 11.77 2.29 -4.87
C HIS A 206 12.05 3.41 -5.89
N PHE A 207 11.69 4.66 -5.57
CA PHE A 207 11.92 5.84 -6.40
C PHE A 207 13.17 6.65 -6.02
N ALA A 208 14.00 6.24 -5.05
CA ALA A 208 15.27 6.94 -4.73
C ALA A 208 16.14 7.05 -5.98
N LYS A 209 16.19 5.96 -6.74
CA LYS A 209 16.90 5.86 -8.02
C LYS A 209 16.41 6.84 -9.10
N TYR A 210 15.13 7.22 -9.05
CA TYR A 210 14.50 8.17 -9.98
C TYR A 210 14.39 9.58 -9.39
N ALA A 211 14.50 9.72 -8.07
CA ALA A 211 14.53 10.98 -7.36
C ALA A 211 15.82 11.73 -7.67
N GLU A 212 16.97 11.05 -7.71
CA GLU A 212 18.22 11.66 -8.18
C GLU A 212 18.11 12.16 -9.63
N GLN A 213 17.42 11.42 -10.52
CA GLN A 213 17.16 11.86 -11.89
C GLN A 213 16.21 13.07 -11.95
N ARG A 214 15.25 13.19 -11.03
CA ARG A 214 14.28 14.30 -11.01
C ARG A 214 14.75 15.52 -10.22
N VAL A 215 15.65 15.35 -9.26
CA VAL A 215 16.33 16.47 -8.58
C VAL A 215 17.28 17.18 -9.54
N ALA A 216 17.84 16.44 -10.52
CA ALA A 216 18.58 17.05 -11.63
C ALA A 216 17.68 17.84 -12.60
N ASP A 217 16.38 17.54 -12.66
CA ASP A 217 15.40 18.23 -13.51
C ASP A 217 14.66 19.37 -12.77
N SER A 218 14.71 19.40 -11.43
CA SER A 218 14.11 20.49 -10.64
C SER A 218 15.09 21.66 -10.53
N ASP A 219 15.22 22.41 -11.62
CA ASP A 219 15.89 23.70 -11.60
C ASP A 219 14.98 24.71 -10.87
N SER A 220 15.24 24.90 -9.57
CA SER A 220 14.45 25.77 -8.70
C SER A 220 14.45 27.24 -9.13
N GLU A 221 15.35 27.67 -10.01
CA GLU A 221 15.32 29.01 -10.60
C GLU A 221 14.28 29.14 -11.74
N ASN A 222 13.89 28.04 -12.38
CA ASN A 222 12.99 28.04 -13.54
C ASN A 222 11.49 27.93 -13.20
N LEU A 223 11.14 27.70 -11.93
CA LEU A 223 9.75 27.51 -11.50
C LEU A 223 8.90 28.79 -11.66
N LEU A 224 9.49 29.95 -11.36
CA LEU A 224 8.84 31.26 -11.52
C LEU A 224 8.60 31.60 -12.99
N ILE A 225 9.55 31.24 -13.86
CA ILE A 225 9.43 31.42 -15.31
C ILE A 225 8.34 30.49 -15.86
N GLN A 226 8.28 29.25 -15.37
CA GLN A 226 7.28 28.28 -15.78
C GLN A 226 5.86 28.70 -15.37
N LEU A 227 5.66 29.19 -14.15
CA LEU A 227 4.38 29.74 -13.67
C LEU A 227 3.97 31.00 -14.44
N ALA A 228 4.93 31.87 -14.79
CA ALA A 228 4.68 33.04 -15.62
C ALA A 228 4.28 32.65 -17.06
N MET A 229 4.90 31.60 -17.63
CA MET A 229 4.56 31.03 -18.93
C MET A 229 3.15 30.41 -18.93
N GLU A 230 2.78 29.66 -17.89
CA GLU A 230 1.43 29.08 -17.76
C GLU A 230 0.35 30.17 -17.63
N THR A 231 0.63 31.23 -16.87
CA THR A 231 -0.29 32.36 -16.70
C THR A 231 -0.44 33.15 -18.00
N SER A 232 0.65 33.36 -18.74
CA SER A 232 0.64 33.94 -20.09
C SER A 232 -0.17 33.09 -21.07
N ALA A 233 0.01 31.77 -21.05
CA ALA A 233 -0.75 30.83 -21.89
C ALA A 233 -2.25 30.82 -21.55
N ARG A 234 -2.61 30.99 -20.26
CA ARG A 234 -4.02 31.05 -19.81
C ARG A 234 -4.69 32.38 -20.15
N THR A 235 -3.95 33.49 -20.13
CA THR A 235 -4.50 34.86 -20.24
C THR A 235 -4.25 35.53 -21.58
N GLY A 236 -3.36 34.98 -22.42
CA GLY A 236 -3.01 35.49 -23.74
C GLY A 236 -2.12 36.74 -23.74
N LYS A 237 -1.53 37.13 -22.60
CA LYS A 237 -0.69 38.33 -22.46
C LYS A 237 0.81 37.99 -22.63
N PRO A 238 1.61 38.81 -23.33
CA PRO A 238 3.04 38.56 -23.54
C PRO A 238 3.87 38.67 -22.25
N ILE A 239 4.95 37.90 -22.15
CA ILE A 239 5.83 37.84 -20.98
C ILE A 239 6.72 39.10 -20.95
N ASP A 240 6.39 40.03 -20.07
CA ASP A 240 7.16 41.24 -19.70
C ASP A 240 7.72 41.04 -18.27
N GLN A 241 8.81 41.71 -17.92
CA GLN A 241 9.35 41.82 -16.56
C GLN A 241 8.28 42.25 -15.52
N ARG A 242 7.27 43.02 -15.93
CA ARG A 242 6.06 43.33 -15.12
C ARG A 242 5.13 42.14 -14.84
N ALA A 243 5.20 41.06 -15.62
CA ALA A 243 4.42 39.85 -15.35
C ALA A 243 4.96 39.11 -14.11
N ILE A 244 6.27 39.16 -13.88
CA ILE A 244 6.90 38.59 -12.68
C ILE A 244 6.53 39.42 -11.45
N ASP A 245 6.52 40.75 -11.56
CA ASP A 245 6.08 41.64 -10.47
C ASP A 245 4.59 41.51 -10.15
N ASN A 246 3.75 41.26 -11.16
CA ASN A 246 2.32 41.00 -10.97
C ASN A 246 2.05 39.65 -10.31
N VAL A 247 2.80 38.60 -10.67
CA VAL A 247 2.75 37.30 -9.97
C VAL A 247 3.23 37.45 -8.53
N ALA A 248 4.29 38.22 -8.30
CA ALA A 248 4.76 38.52 -6.95
C ALA A 248 3.72 39.32 -6.14
N GLN A 249 2.99 40.25 -6.76
CA GLN A 249 1.87 40.96 -6.12
C GLN A 249 0.65 40.07 -5.90
N GLU A 250 0.26 39.20 -6.84
CA GLU A 250 -0.82 38.22 -6.67
C GLU A 250 -0.49 37.26 -5.52
N ILE A 251 0.73 36.71 -5.48
CA ILE A 251 1.20 35.87 -4.38
C ILE A 251 1.13 36.63 -3.05
N LYS A 252 1.53 37.91 -3.03
CA LYS A 252 1.48 38.73 -1.81
C LYS A 252 0.05 39.04 -1.38
N GLN A 253 -0.85 39.26 -2.33
CA GLN A 253 -2.26 39.56 -2.08
C GLN A 253 -3.04 38.29 -1.67
N ASP A 254 -2.70 37.12 -2.19
CA ASP A 254 -3.19 35.81 -1.74
C ASP A 254 -2.66 35.49 -0.33
N ILE A 255 -1.39 35.78 -0.02
CA ILE A 255 -0.81 35.64 1.32
C ILE A 255 -1.52 36.57 2.33
N ASP A 256 -1.83 37.80 1.94
CA ASP A 256 -2.49 38.79 2.81
C ASP A 256 -4.00 38.53 3.00
N THR A 257 -4.62 37.68 2.18
CA THR A 257 -6.07 37.37 2.23
C THR A 257 -6.40 35.96 2.75
N GLN A 258 -5.40 35.10 2.96
CA GLN A 258 -5.63 33.78 3.53
C GLN A 258 -5.88 33.83 5.04
N GLU A 259 -6.96 33.17 5.48
CA GLU A 259 -7.17 32.79 6.88
C GLU A 259 -5.96 32.01 7.41
N ALA A 260 -5.75 32.03 8.73
CA ALA A 260 -4.61 31.39 9.36
C ALA A 260 -4.45 29.93 8.91
N ARG A 261 -3.35 29.67 8.20
CA ARG A 261 -3.07 28.36 7.62
C ARG A 261 -2.51 27.43 8.67
N ARG A 262 -3.20 26.32 8.93
CA ARG A 262 -2.62 25.20 9.66
C ARG A 262 -1.59 24.53 8.76
N VAL A 263 -0.34 24.43 9.22
CA VAL A 263 0.74 23.77 8.49
C VAL A 263 0.98 22.40 9.12
N TYR A 264 1.00 21.35 8.29
CA TYR A 264 1.16 19.96 8.71
C TYR A 264 2.39 19.32 8.07
N ASP A 265 3.45 19.18 8.87
CA ASP A 265 4.79 18.81 8.39
C ASP A 265 5.06 17.32 8.48
N ALA A 266 4.19 16.53 7.86
CA ALA A 266 4.40 15.10 7.76
C ALA A 266 4.92 14.73 6.38
N PRO A 267 6.06 14.05 6.30
CA PRO A 267 6.59 13.62 5.03
C PRO A 267 5.73 12.53 4.40
N SER A 268 5.34 12.72 3.14
CA SER A 268 4.60 11.70 2.39
C SER A 268 5.57 10.69 1.77
N LYS A 269 5.31 9.39 1.95
CA LYS A 269 6.12 8.32 1.33
C LYS A 269 5.68 7.94 -0.09
N GLY A 270 4.62 8.59 -0.58
CA GLY A 270 4.07 8.33 -1.91
C GLY A 270 3.55 6.89 -2.08
N VAL A 271 3.54 6.43 -3.34
CA VAL A 271 3.07 5.10 -3.72
C VAL A 271 4.22 4.11 -3.63
N LEU A 272 4.09 3.08 -2.80
CA LEU A 272 5.13 2.07 -2.57
C LEU A 272 4.96 0.87 -3.51
N TRP A 273 3.71 0.44 -3.70
CA TRP A 273 3.33 -0.62 -4.62
C TRP A 273 2.85 0.00 -5.93
N GLY A 274 3.69 -0.14 -6.95
CA GLY A 274 3.56 0.52 -8.24
C GLY A 274 2.58 -0.16 -9.19
N TRP A 275 2.95 -0.22 -10.48
CA TRP A 275 2.14 -0.91 -11.50
C TRP A 275 2.40 -2.41 -11.50
N GLU A 276 3.54 -2.83 -10.96
CA GLU A 276 4.01 -4.20 -10.81
C GLU A 276 2.97 -5.03 -10.06
N VAL A 277 2.44 -4.49 -8.96
CA VAL A 277 1.40 -5.13 -8.14
C VAL A 277 0.12 -5.37 -8.90
N THR A 278 -0.37 -4.37 -9.63
CA THR A 278 -1.53 -4.53 -10.49
C THR A 278 -1.28 -5.56 -11.59
N ALA A 279 -0.09 -5.53 -12.22
CA ALA A 279 0.27 -6.44 -13.28
C ALA A 279 0.29 -7.89 -12.81
N TYR A 280 0.91 -8.19 -11.66
CA TYR A 280 0.94 -9.57 -11.17
C TYR A 280 -0.43 -10.04 -10.64
N VAL A 281 -1.28 -9.15 -10.12
CA VAL A 281 -2.66 -9.52 -9.76
C VAL A 281 -3.46 -9.90 -11.01
N TRP A 282 -3.29 -9.13 -12.08
CA TRP A 282 -3.94 -9.36 -13.36
C TRP A 282 -3.45 -10.64 -14.07
N THR A 283 -2.14 -10.86 -14.17
CA THR A 283 -1.59 -12.09 -14.77
C THR A 283 -1.95 -13.33 -13.95
N LYS A 284 -1.97 -13.22 -12.62
CA LYS A 284 -2.42 -14.28 -11.73
C LYS A 284 -3.88 -14.62 -11.97
N ALA A 285 -4.75 -13.60 -12.09
CA ALA A 285 -6.18 -13.80 -12.38
C ALA A 285 -6.38 -14.55 -13.70
N ILE A 286 -5.61 -14.24 -14.74
CA ILE A 286 -5.61 -14.98 -16.01
C ILE A 286 -5.16 -16.44 -15.78
N ALA A 287 -4.07 -16.66 -15.05
CA ALA A 287 -3.53 -18.00 -14.81
C ALA A 287 -4.51 -18.90 -14.04
N THR A 288 -5.01 -18.44 -12.89
CA THR A 288 -5.96 -19.20 -12.05
C THR A 288 -7.33 -19.30 -12.71
N GLY A 289 -7.75 -18.24 -13.41
CA GLY A 289 -8.99 -18.17 -14.15
C GLY A 289 -9.07 -19.18 -15.28
N THR A 290 -8.03 -19.24 -16.12
CA THR A 290 -7.98 -20.16 -17.28
C THR A 290 -8.12 -21.61 -16.81
N PHE A 291 -7.39 -22.01 -15.77
CA PHE A 291 -7.48 -23.35 -15.20
C PHE A 291 -8.88 -23.62 -14.61
N LEU A 292 -9.41 -22.67 -13.84
CA LEU A 292 -10.72 -22.82 -13.19
C LEU A 292 -11.85 -22.96 -14.23
N MET A 293 -11.87 -22.10 -15.24
CA MET A 293 -12.91 -22.13 -16.28
C MET A 293 -12.80 -23.36 -17.18
N MET A 294 -11.58 -23.82 -17.46
CA MET A 294 -11.35 -25.11 -18.13
C MET A 294 -11.91 -26.27 -17.30
N ALA A 295 -11.63 -26.32 -16.00
CA ALA A 295 -12.13 -27.37 -15.11
C ALA A 295 -13.66 -27.38 -15.03
N VAL A 296 -14.28 -26.20 -14.87
CA VAL A 296 -15.75 -26.06 -14.83
C VAL A 296 -16.38 -26.54 -16.15
N TRP A 297 -15.79 -26.18 -17.29
CA TRP A 297 -16.28 -26.64 -18.59
C TRP A 297 -16.24 -28.17 -18.71
N ILE A 298 -15.11 -28.79 -18.36
CA ILE A 298 -14.95 -30.25 -18.40
C ILE A 298 -16.00 -30.95 -17.53
N TRP A 299 -16.29 -30.41 -16.34
CA TRP A 299 -17.28 -30.99 -15.43
C TRP A 299 -18.72 -30.87 -15.92
N LEU A 300 -19.08 -29.77 -16.57
CA LEU A 300 -20.45 -29.54 -17.04
C LEU A 300 -20.74 -30.24 -18.38
N ASN A 301 -19.75 -30.27 -19.29
CA ASN A 301 -19.96 -30.66 -20.68
C ASN A 301 -19.27 -31.99 -21.06
N GLY A 302 -18.63 -32.66 -20.10
CA GLY A 302 -18.13 -34.03 -20.26
C GLY A 302 -16.83 -34.17 -21.03
N GLY A 303 -16.18 -33.06 -21.41
CA GLY A 303 -14.85 -33.08 -22.02
C GLY A 303 -14.49 -31.82 -22.78
N ILE A 304 -13.20 -31.72 -23.12
CA ILE A 304 -12.65 -30.71 -24.02
C ILE A 304 -11.65 -31.40 -24.95
N ASN A 305 -11.38 -30.81 -26.11
CA ASN A 305 -10.36 -31.31 -27.02
C ASN A 305 -8.99 -31.35 -26.32
N ALA A 306 -8.23 -32.44 -26.51
CA ALA A 306 -6.92 -32.62 -25.86
C ALA A 306 -5.93 -31.49 -26.18
N ALA A 307 -5.98 -30.93 -27.40
CA ALA A 307 -5.18 -29.77 -27.79
C ALA A 307 -5.56 -28.52 -26.99
N SER A 308 -6.86 -28.28 -26.79
CA SER A 308 -7.38 -27.16 -26.00
C SER A 308 -7.04 -27.32 -24.51
N GLU A 309 -7.09 -28.54 -23.96
CA GLU A 309 -6.65 -28.84 -22.59
C GLU A 309 -5.17 -28.50 -22.41
N MET A 310 -4.31 -28.97 -23.31
CA MET A 310 -2.87 -28.69 -23.28
C MET A 310 -2.58 -27.19 -23.36
N ASN A 311 -3.24 -26.48 -24.27
CA ASN A 311 -3.09 -25.03 -24.42
C ASN A 311 -3.59 -24.26 -23.18
N GLY A 312 -4.66 -24.74 -22.53
CA GLY A 312 -5.15 -24.21 -21.25
C GLY A 312 -4.11 -24.34 -20.15
N LEU A 313 -3.54 -25.52 -19.97
CA LEU A 313 -2.50 -25.79 -18.97
C LEU A 313 -1.22 -24.98 -19.23
N LEU A 314 -0.78 -24.90 -20.48
CA LEU A 314 0.38 -24.09 -20.90
C LEU A 314 0.14 -22.61 -20.62
N THR A 315 -1.04 -22.09 -20.98
CA THR A 315 -1.40 -20.68 -20.74
C THR A 315 -1.37 -20.37 -19.25
N SER A 316 -1.99 -21.21 -18.41
CA SER A 316 -1.95 -21.06 -16.95
C SER A 316 -0.53 -21.07 -16.40
N LEU A 317 0.33 -21.98 -16.88
CA LEU A 317 1.72 -22.08 -16.42
C LEU A 317 2.56 -20.86 -16.84
N VAL A 318 2.40 -20.37 -18.07
CA VAL A 318 3.11 -19.19 -18.59
C VAL A 318 2.72 -17.94 -17.80
N PHE A 319 1.42 -17.67 -17.62
CA PHE A 319 0.97 -16.51 -16.85
C PHE A 319 1.35 -16.61 -15.36
N MET A 320 1.42 -17.81 -14.80
CA MET A 320 1.94 -18.00 -13.44
C MET A 320 3.44 -17.75 -13.37
N GLY A 321 4.22 -18.16 -14.38
CA GLY A 321 5.63 -17.82 -14.51
C GLY A 321 5.87 -16.31 -14.61
N ILE A 322 5.05 -15.59 -15.40
CA ILE A 322 5.09 -14.11 -15.49
C ILE A 322 4.77 -13.49 -14.13
N THR A 323 3.76 -14.00 -13.44
CA THR A 323 3.39 -13.57 -12.09
C THR A 323 4.57 -13.73 -11.12
N GLY A 324 5.25 -14.88 -11.14
CA GLY A 324 6.44 -15.13 -10.33
C GLY A 324 7.59 -14.16 -10.64
N ALA A 325 7.85 -13.91 -11.93
CA ALA A 325 8.90 -12.97 -12.35
C ALA A 325 8.61 -11.52 -11.91
N LEU A 326 7.35 -11.08 -12.03
CA LEU A 326 6.91 -9.76 -11.56
C LEU A 326 7.00 -9.63 -10.03
N LEU A 327 6.68 -10.68 -9.28
CA LEU A 327 6.82 -10.71 -7.83
C LEU A 327 8.28 -10.54 -7.40
N VAL A 328 9.22 -11.22 -8.07
CA VAL A 328 10.66 -11.06 -7.77
C VAL A 328 11.16 -9.67 -8.16
N LYS A 329 10.66 -9.12 -9.29
CA LYS A 329 11.02 -7.77 -9.76
C LYS A 329 10.58 -6.66 -8.82
N ASP A 330 9.44 -6.82 -8.13
CA ASP A 330 8.89 -5.81 -7.21
C ASP A 330 9.69 -5.67 -5.89
N LEU A 331 10.51 -6.66 -5.56
CA LEU A 331 11.35 -6.67 -4.35
C LEU A 331 12.54 -5.71 -4.50
N ASP A 332 12.80 -4.91 -3.47
CA ASP A 332 14.03 -4.10 -3.43
C ASP A 332 15.30 -4.95 -3.16
N ARG A 333 15.13 -6.18 -2.65
CA ARG A 333 16.20 -7.19 -2.46
C ARG A 333 15.86 -8.50 -3.20
N PRO A 334 15.91 -8.52 -4.54
CA PRO A 334 15.58 -9.71 -5.32
C PRO A 334 16.58 -10.84 -5.08
N ASP A 335 17.81 -10.54 -4.65
CA ASP A 335 18.83 -11.51 -4.26
C ASP A 335 18.40 -12.43 -3.10
N ARG A 336 17.45 -11.98 -2.27
CA ARG A 336 16.97 -12.69 -1.07
C ARG A 336 15.60 -13.34 -1.26
N PHE A 337 15.07 -13.41 -2.48
CA PHE A 337 13.70 -13.89 -2.72
C PHE A 337 13.43 -15.29 -2.14
N LEU A 338 14.44 -16.17 -2.14
CA LEU A 338 14.32 -17.53 -1.61
C LEU A 338 14.01 -17.57 -0.11
N TYR A 339 14.23 -16.48 0.64
CA TYR A 339 13.93 -16.43 2.06
C TYR A 339 12.42 -16.53 2.34
N VAL A 340 11.56 -16.16 1.40
CA VAL A 340 10.11 -16.38 1.51
C VAL A 340 9.79 -17.86 1.67
N ILE A 341 10.56 -18.73 1.03
CA ILE A 341 10.39 -20.19 1.07
C ILE A 341 11.21 -20.79 2.22
N LEU A 342 12.47 -20.39 2.37
CA LEU A 342 13.42 -20.98 3.32
C LEU A 342 13.21 -20.52 4.78
N ARG A 343 12.57 -19.36 5.00
CA ARG A 343 12.33 -18.78 6.33
C ARG A 343 10.89 -18.23 6.43
N PRO A 344 9.88 -19.10 6.33
CA PRO A 344 8.48 -18.67 6.20
C PRO A 344 7.92 -18.13 7.51
N GLN A 345 7.29 -16.95 7.46
CA GLN A 345 6.38 -16.47 8.50
C GLN A 345 4.93 -16.85 8.13
N TRP A 346 4.40 -17.90 8.75
CA TRP A 346 3.09 -18.47 8.40
C TRP A 346 1.89 -17.59 8.72
N LYS A 347 2.06 -16.52 9.52
CA LYS A 347 1.03 -15.50 9.71
C LYS A 347 0.85 -14.60 8.48
N SER A 348 1.88 -14.41 7.66
CA SER A 348 1.83 -13.56 6.48
C SER A 348 1.09 -14.24 5.32
N TRP A 349 0.09 -13.56 4.76
CA TRP A 349 -0.61 -14.02 3.55
C TRP A 349 0.25 -13.95 2.30
N LEU A 350 1.36 -13.20 2.31
CA LEU A 350 2.34 -13.21 1.22
C LEU A 350 3.03 -14.58 1.15
N VAL A 351 3.43 -15.13 2.30
CA VAL A 351 4.04 -16.47 2.39
C VAL A 351 3.02 -17.53 2.01
N ARG A 352 1.82 -17.50 2.59
CA ARG A 352 0.75 -18.46 2.23
C ARG A 352 0.45 -18.43 0.74
N GLY A 353 0.37 -17.24 0.16
CA GLY A 353 0.20 -17.02 -1.28
C GLY A 353 1.32 -17.63 -2.12
N ALA A 354 2.59 -17.45 -1.72
CA ALA A 354 3.73 -18.03 -2.41
C ALA A 354 3.67 -19.57 -2.44
N TYR A 355 3.31 -20.20 -1.31
CA TYR A 355 3.13 -21.65 -1.24
C TYR A 355 1.92 -22.13 -2.04
N ILE A 356 0.81 -21.38 -2.06
CA ILE A 356 -0.38 -21.70 -2.89
C ILE A 356 -0.01 -21.65 -4.38
N ILE A 357 0.68 -20.60 -4.83
CA ILE A 357 1.13 -20.45 -6.23
C ILE A 357 2.10 -21.56 -6.62
N MET A 358 3.06 -21.87 -5.74
CA MET A 358 4.02 -22.95 -5.98
C MET A 358 3.32 -24.30 -6.10
N GLY A 359 2.41 -24.61 -5.16
CA GLY A 359 1.61 -25.84 -5.21
C GLY A 359 0.73 -25.92 -6.46
N PHE A 360 0.08 -24.82 -6.84
CA PHE A 360 -0.73 -24.73 -8.05
C PHE A 360 0.11 -24.96 -9.32
N SER A 361 1.27 -24.32 -9.42
CA SER A 361 2.19 -24.47 -10.55
C SER A 361 2.73 -25.91 -10.63
N GLY A 362 3.04 -26.52 -9.49
CA GLY A 362 3.43 -27.93 -9.39
C GLY A 362 2.34 -28.87 -9.88
N LEU A 363 1.08 -28.66 -9.46
CA LEU A 363 -0.06 -29.46 -9.92
C LEU A 363 -0.32 -29.30 -11.42
N ILE A 364 -0.27 -28.08 -11.96
CA ILE A 364 -0.40 -27.86 -13.41
C ILE A 364 0.70 -28.60 -14.16
N THR A 365 1.94 -28.53 -13.66
CA THR A 365 3.08 -29.22 -14.29
C THR A 365 2.86 -30.73 -14.31
N ILE A 366 2.42 -31.33 -13.19
CA ILE A 366 2.08 -32.76 -13.13
C ILE A 366 0.95 -33.10 -14.09
N LYS A 367 -0.10 -32.27 -14.16
CA LYS A 367 -1.24 -32.49 -15.06
C LYS A 367 -0.86 -32.35 -16.54
N LEU A 368 0.08 -31.47 -16.84
CA LEU A 368 0.64 -31.32 -18.19
C LEU A 368 1.44 -32.56 -18.61
N PHE A 369 2.23 -33.13 -17.69
CA PHE A 369 2.89 -34.42 -17.91
C PHE A 369 1.89 -35.58 -18.07
N ASP A 370 0.82 -35.62 -17.28
CA ASP A 370 -0.26 -36.58 -17.42
C ASP A 370 -0.93 -36.51 -18.80
N SER A 371 -1.20 -35.30 -19.31
CA SER A 371 -1.77 -35.09 -20.64
C SER A 371 -0.83 -35.53 -21.76
N TYR A 372 0.49 -35.40 -21.57
CA TYR A 372 1.50 -35.81 -22.54
C TYR A 372 1.75 -37.33 -22.55
N PHE A 373 1.83 -37.96 -21.36
CA PHE A 373 2.17 -39.38 -21.21
C PHE A 373 0.95 -40.32 -21.08
N GLY A 374 -0.25 -39.77 -20.88
CA GLY A 374 -1.49 -40.54 -20.81
C GLY A 374 -1.67 -41.35 -19.53
N TRP A 375 -1.25 -40.84 -18.37
CA TRP A 375 -1.30 -41.57 -17.10
C TRP A 375 -2.71 -41.68 -16.49
N GLY A 376 -3.68 -40.89 -16.96
CA GLY A 376 -5.09 -40.97 -16.56
C GLY A 376 -5.40 -40.23 -15.26
N PHE A 377 -4.60 -39.25 -14.84
CA PHE A 377 -4.81 -38.48 -13.61
C PHE A 377 -5.85 -37.35 -13.77
N SER A 378 -7.05 -37.70 -14.20
CA SER A 378 -8.20 -36.77 -14.31
C SER A 378 -8.62 -36.15 -12.97
N TRP A 379 -8.39 -36.87 -11.87
CA TRP A 379 -8.71 -36.43 -10.51
C TRP A 379 -7.93 -35.18 -10.09
N LEU A 380 -6.77 -34.88 -10.69
CA LEU A 380 -5.94 -33.70 -10.38
C LEU A 380 -6.64 -32.36 -10.66
N MET A 381 -7.70 -32.36 -11.48
CA MET A 381 -8.51 -31.17 -11.75
C MET A 381 -9.21 -30.65 -10.50
N ILE A 382 -9.56 -31.52 -9.55
CA ILE A 382 -10.23 -31.15 -8.29
C ILE A 382 -9.28 -30.36 -7.37
N PRO A 383 -8.13 -30.91 -6.91
CA PRO A 383 -7.20 -30.15 -6.08
C PRO A 383 -6.61 -28.96 -6.84
N GLY A 384 -6.42 -29.06 -8.17
CA GLY A 384 -6.02 -27.93 -9.01
C GLY A 384 -7.02 -26.78 -8.95
N SER A 385 -8.33 -27.06 -9.02
CA SER A 385 -9.37 -26.04 -8.95
C SER A 385 -9.48 -25.41 -7.57
N MET A 386 -9.29 -26.19 -6.50
CA MET A 386 -9.21 -25.66 -5.15
C MET A 386 -8.03 -24.68 -5.00
N LEU A 387 -6.84 -25.05 -5.49
CA LEU A 387 -5.68 -24.17 -5.48
C LEU A 387 -5.85 -22.97 -6.41
N ALA A 388 -6.58 -23.09 -7.53
CA ALA A 388 -6.90 -21.97 -8.42
C ALA A 388 -7.79 -20.94 -7.70
N ILE A 389 -8.82 -21.40 -6.98
CA ILE A 389 -9.70 -20.53 -6.18
C ILE A 389 -8.89 -19.84 -5.07
N LEU A 390 -8.09 -20.60 -4.31
CA LEU A 390 -7.20 -20.04 -3.28
C LEU A 390 -6.20 -19.04 -3.89
N GLY A 391 -5.64 -19.37 -5.06
CA GLY A 391 -4.75 -18.52 -5.85
C GLY A 391 -5.41 -17.21 -6.26
N ALA A 392 -6.67 -17.24 -6.67
CA ALA A 392 -7.43 -16.04 -7.01
C ALA A 392 -7.64 -15.15 -5.78
N VAL A 393 -8.07 -15.72 -4.64
CA VAL A 393 -8.54 -14.94 -3.49
C VAL A 393 -7.48 -14.52 -2.48
N TYR A 394 -6.33 -15.21 -2.37
CA TYR A 394 -5.39 -14.97 -1.26
C TYR A 394 -4.87 -13.52 -1.21
N THR A 395 -4.77 -12.82 -2.34
CA THR A 395 -4.28 -11.43 -2.38
C THR A 395 -5.23 -10.47 -1.66
N ALA A 396 -6.54 -10.76 -1.63
CA ALA A 396 -7.48 -9.97 -0.85
C ALA A 396 -7.17 -10.05 0.66
N PHE A 397 -6.72 -11.21 1.15
CA PHE A 397 -6.31 -11.37 2.54
C PHE A 397 -4.95 -10.70 2.82
N LEU A 398 -4.04 -10.67 1.84
CA LEU A 398 -2.80 -9.88 1.95
C LEU A 398 -3.11 -8.38 2.08
N PHE A 399 -4.04 -7.85 1.28
CA PHE A 399 -4.53 -6.48 1.41
C PHE A 399 -5.25 -6.26 2.74
N GLY A 400 -6.01 -7.24 3.23
CA GLY A 400 -6.63 -7.22 4.56
C GLY A 400 -5.61 -7.10 5.71
N GLN A 401 -4.40 -7.65 5.58
CA GLN A 401 -3.34 -7.48 6.60
C GLN A 401 -2.76 -6.08 6.65
N ALA A 402 -2.97 -5.26 5.63
CA ALA A 402 -2.50 -3.89 5.59
C ALA A 402 -3.44 -2.98 6.39
N ARG A 403 -3.43 -3.10 7.73
CA ARG A 403 -4.31 -2.34 8.65
C ARG A 403 -4.17 -0.82 8.57
N GLY A 404 -3.10 -0.31 7.96
CA GLY A 404 -2.94 1.10 7.66
C GLY A 404 -3.85 1.59 6.51
N ARG A 405 -4.43 0.69 5.71
CA ARG A 405 -5.18 1.04 4.49
C ARG A 405 -6.62 0.57 4.60
N ASP A 406 -7.49 1.48 5.01
CA ASP A 406 -8.89 1.15 5.38
C ASP A 406 -9.71 0.55 4.24
N LEU A 407 -9.53 1.07 3.02
CA LEU A 407 -10.24 0.55 1.84
C LEU A 407 -10.00 -0.96 1.64
N TRP A 408 -8.82 -1.45 2.03
CA TRP A 408 -8.42 -2.84 1.86
C TRP A 408 -8.90 -3.77 2.98
N GLN A 409 -9.48 -3.24 4.06
CA GLN A 409 -9.91 -4.04 5.21
C GLN A 409 -11.17 -4.87 4.93
N SER A 410 -11.90 -4.58 3.85
CA SER A 410 -13.09 -5.31 3.37
C SER A 410 -12.74 -6.67 2.73
N THR A 411 -12.07 -7.54 3.49
CA THR A 411 -11.39 -8.74 3.00
C THR A 411 -12.31 -9.70 2.24
N VAL A 412 -13.50 -9.99 2.78
CA VAL A 412 -14.45 -10.93 2.16
C VAL A 412 -14.98 -10.39 0.83
N LEU A 413 -15.35 -9.11 0.78
CA LEU A 413 -15.84 -8.48 -0.44
C LEU A 413 -14.73 -8.43 -1.49
N SER A 414 -13.51 -8.06 -1.09
CA SER A 414 -12.31 -8.06 -1.94
C SER A 414 -11.96 -9.46 -2.47
N ALA A 415 -12.13 -10.51 -1.66
CA ALA A 415 -11.90 -11.89 -2.08
C ALA A 415 -12.89 -12.32 -3.17
N VAL A 416 -14.17 -11.99 -3.01
CA VAL A 416 -15.20 -12.25 -4.04
C VAL A 416 -14.89 -11.44 -5.31
N HIS A 417 -14.50 -10.18 -5.17
CA HIS A 417 -14.10 -9.33 -6.31
C HIS A 417 -12.97 -9.97 -7.14
N MET A 418 -11.89 -10.41 -6.48
CA MET A 418 -10.75 -11.04 -7.15
C MET A 418 -11.09 -12.41 -7.76
N LEU A 419 -12.01 -13.17 -7.15
CA LEU A 419 -12.51 -14.41 -7.74
C LEU A 419 -13.30 -14.13 -9.02
N VAL A 420 -14.15 -13.10 -9.02
CA VAL A 420 -14.90 -12.66 -10.20
C VAL A 420 -13.94 -12.25 -11.31
N HIS A 421 -12.86 -11.52 -11.01
CA HIS A 421 -11.83 -11.19 -11.99
C HIS A 421 -11.14 -12.41 -12.58
N ALA A 422 -10.83 -13.42 -11.76
CA ALA A 422 -10.28 -14.68 -12.26
C ALA A 422 -11.26 -15.40 -13.18
N VAL A 423 -12.55 -15.47 -12.83
CA VAL A 423 -13.59 -16.07 -13.68
C VAL A 423 -13.73 -15.32 -15.00
N MET A 424 -13.78 -13.98 -14.97
CA MET A 424 -13.85 -13.13 -16.16
C MET A 424 -12.62 -13.34 -17.05
N ALA A 425 -11.41 -13.24 -16.48
CA ALA A 425 -10.16 -13.40 -17.21
C ALA A 425 -10.00 -14.80 -17.80
N GLY A 426 -10.38 -15.83 -17.04
CA GLY A 426 -10.42 -17.22 -17.49
C GLY A 426 -11.41 -17.44 -18.63
N SER A 427 -12.58 -16.81 -18.58
CA SER A 427 -13.58 -16.91 -19.64
C SER A 427 -13.03 -16.32 -20.94
N VAL A 428 -12.34 -15.17 -20.87
CA VAL A 428 -11.67 -14.58 -22.04
C VAL A 428 -10.57 -15.47 -22.60
N ALA A 429 -9.73 -16.04 -21.74
CA ALA A 429 -8.68 -16.97 -22.19
C ALA A 429 -9.27 -18.23 -22.85
N MET A 430 -10.33 -18.80 -22.29
CA MET A 430 -10.99 -19.98 -22.85
C MET A 430 -11.65 -19.72 -24.21
N MET A 431 -12.20 -18.51 -24.44
CA MET A 431 -12.71 -18.12 -25.77
C MET A 431 -11.62 -18.16 -26.84
N VAL A 432 -10.37 -17.85 -26.49
CA VAL A 432 -9.22 -17.87 -27.41
C VAL A 432 -8.70 -19.29 -27.60
N ILE A 433 -8.59 -20.06 -26.51
CA ILE A 433 -7.97 -21.39 -26.51
C ILE A 433 -8.88 -22.46 -27.12
N ALA A 434 -10.17 -22.38 -26.83
CA ALA A 434 -11.18 -23.36 -27.19
C ALA A 434 -12.42 -22.65 -27.76
N PRO A 435 -12.41 -22.31 -29.07
CA PRO A 435 -13.51 -21.58 -29.72
C PRO A 435 -14.87 -22.26 -29.58
N GLU A 436 -14.90 -23.59 -29.40
CA GLU A 436 -16.11 -24.38 -29.12
C GLU A 436 -16.81 -23.99 -27.80
N THR A 437 -16.07 -23.38 -26.86
CA THR A 437 -16.59 -22.93 -25.56
C THR A 437 -17.11 -21.49 -25.59
N SER A 438 -16.92 -20.79 -26.70
CA SER A 438 -17.07 -19.33 -26.79
C SER A 438 -18.43 -18.80 -26.35
N ALA A 439 -19.53 -19.40 -26.83
CA ALA A 439 -20.88 -18.95 -26.52
C ALA A 439 -21.20 -19.03 -25.01
N TRP A 440 -20.75 -20.09 -24.34
CA TRP A 440 -20.96 -20.25 -22.90
C TRP A 440 -20.04 -19.32 -22.10
N MET A 441 -18.77 -19.22 -22.48
CA MET A 441 -17.80 -18.33 -21.83
C MET A 441 -18.19 -16.85 -21.97
N ALA A 442 -18.79 -16.46 -23.09
CA ALA A 442 -19.32 -15.11 -23.29
C ALA A 442 -20.47 -14.78 -22.33
N ASN A 443 -21.35 -15.75 -22.08
CA ASN A 443 -22.44 -15.60 -21.12
C ASN A 443 -21.90 -15.51 -19.68
N VAL A 444 -20.93 -16.35 -19.32
CA VAL A 444 -20.25 -16.27 -18.01
C VAL A 444 -19.55 -14.91 -17.84
N LEU A 445 -18.87 -14.42 -18.88
CA LEU A 445 -18.23 -13.12 -18.88
C LEU A 445 -19.26 -12.00 -18.67
N LEU A 446 -20.40 -12.03 -19.36
CA LEU A 446 -21.46 -11.03 -19.23
C LEU A 446 -21.95 -10.92 -17.77
N TRP A 447 -22.31 -12.06 -17.15
CA TRP A 447 -22.73 -12.09 -15.75
C TRP A 447 -21.60 -11.72 -14.79
N GLY A 448 -20.37 -12.10 -15.11
CA GLY A 448 -19.17 -11.69 -14.37
C GLY A 448 -18.97 -10.17 -14.36
N ILE A 449 -19.13 -9.50 -15.51
CA ILE A 449 -19.04 -8.04 -15.60
C ILE A 449 -20.14 -7.37 -14.78
N ILE A 450 -21.38 -7.87 -14.86
CA ILE A 450 -22.51 -7.34 -14.09
C ILE A 450 -22.23 -7.46 -12.58
N LEU A 451 -21.80 -8.64 -12.13
CA LEU A 451 -21.46 -8.87 -10.72
C LEU A 451 -20.29 -7.98 -10.27
N ASN A 452 -19.26 -7.82 -11.11
CA ASN A 452 -18.14 -6.91 -10.85
C ASN A 452 -18.61 -5.46 -10.65
N LEU A 453 -19.48 -4.96 -11.54
CA LEU A 453 -20.07 -3.63 -11.40
C LEU A 453 -20.91 -3.49 -10.12
N CYS A 454 -21.69 -4.50 -9.74
CA CYS A 454 -22.44 -4.50 -8.49
C CYS A 454 -21.51 -4.43 -7.26
N ILE A 455 -20.39 -5.16 -7.27
CA ILE A 455 -19.40 -5.13 -6.19
C ILE A 455 -18.75 -3.74 -6.08
N ILE A 456 -18.29 -3.18 -7.21
CA ILE A 456 -17.68 -1.84 -7.27
C ILE A 456 -18.69 -0.76 -6.82
N ALA A 457 -19.94 -0.85 -7.28
CA ALA A 457 -21.00 0.07 -6.87
C ALA A 457 -21.29 -0.03 -5.37
N LYS A 458 -21.33 -1.24 -4.81
CA LYS A 458 -21.49 -1.45 -3.37
C LYS A 458 -20.33 -0.81 -2.58
N GLU A 459 -19.10 -1.00 -3.03
CA GLU A 459 -17.90 -0.43 -2.38
C GLU A 459 -17.87 1.10 -2.44
N ILE A 460 -18.43 1.73 -3.48
CA ILE A 460 -18.46 3.20 -3.58
C ILE A 460 -19.66 3.81 -2.86
N LEU A 461 -20.84 3.20 -2.96
CA LEU A 461 -22.11 3.78 -2.52
C LEU A 461 -22.46 3.49 -1.06
N MET A 462 -21.93 2.42 -0.46
CA MET A 462 -22.22 2.15 0.95
C MET A 462 -21.63 3.25 1.85
N PRO A 463 -22.31 3.62 2.95
CA PRO A 463 -21.75 4.54 3.93
C PRO A 463 -20.48 3.94 4.54
N HIS A 464 -19.43 4.74 4.60
CA HIS A 464 -18.10 4.32 5.04
C HIS A 464 -17.82 4.76 6.46
N ASP A 465 -17.32 3.82 7.27
CA ASP A 465 -17.12 4.01 8.71
C ASP A 465 -15.93 4.93 9.04
N THR A 466 -14.97 5.11 8.11
CA THR A 466 -13.75 5.89 8.38
C THR A 466 -13.56 7.08 7.43
N PRO A 467 -12.96 8.20 7.90
CA PRO A 467 -12.63 9.35 7.06
C PRO A 467 -11.63 8.99 5.94
N ASP A 468 -10.67 8.10 6.22
CA ASP A 468 -9.67 7.63 5.26
C ASP A 468 -10.33 6.95 4.05
N THR A 469 -11.34 6.10 4.28
CA THR A 469 -12.08 5.42 3.21
C THR A 469 -12.86 6.42 2.35
N ARG A 470 -13.53 7.40 2.98
CA ARG A 470 -14.24 8.46 2.25
C ARG A 470 -13.30 9.28 1.36
N LYS A 471 -12.12 9.63 1.88
CA LYS A 471 -11.09 10.36 1.14
C LYS A 471 -10.53 9.52 -0.02
N ALA A 472 -10.29 8.23 0.20
CA ALA A 472 -9.86 7.30 -0.85
C ALA A 472 -10.87 7.24 -1.99
N ILE A 473 -12.17 7.07 -1.69
CA ILE A 473 -13.22 6.99 -2.72
C ILE A 473 -13.39 8.31 -3.46
N HIS A 474 -13.27 9.44 -2.76
CA HIS A 474 -13.25 10.74 -3.42
C HIS A 474 -12.09 10.84 -4.42
N LEU A 475 -10.87 10.43 -4.03
CA LEU A 475 -9.71 10.42 -4.91
C LEU A 475 -9.87 9.43 -6.09
N MET A 476 -10.53 8.28 -5.88
CA MET A 476 -10.83 7.31 -6.94
C MET A 476 -11.84 7.84 -7.96
N THR A 477 -12.86 8.57 -7.52
CA THR A 477 -13.99 8.98 -8.37
C THR A 477 -13.87 10.37 -8.96
N LYS A 478 -13.22 11.29 -8.25
CA LYS A 478 -13.07 12.72 -8.63
C LYS A 478 -11.63 13.24 -8.59
N GLY A 479 -10.70 12.49 -7.99
CA GLY A 479 -9.29 12.91 -7.91
C GLY A 479 -8.49 12.70 -9.20
N TYR A 480 -7.16 12.81 -9.09
CA TYR A 480 -6.23 12.66 -10.21
C TYR A 480 -6.39 11.32 -10.97
N TYR A 481 -6.67 10.23 -10.24
CA TYR A 481 -6.82 8.88 -10.80
C TYR A 481 -8.22 8.56 -11.31
N SER A 482 -9.17 9.50 -11.21
CA SER A 482 -10.55 9.31 -11.66
C SER A 482 -10.68 8.98 -13.15
N LYS A 483 -9.80 9.53 -13.99
CA LYS A 483 -9.79 9.25 -15.43
C LYS A 483 -9.57 7.77 -15.71
N TYR A 484 -8.63 7.13 -15.01
CA TYR A 484 -8.36 5.69 -15.15
C TYR A 484 -9.52 4.84 -14.62
N PHE A 485 -10.13 5.27 -13.51
CA PHE A 485 -11.27 4.58 -12.91
C PHE A 485 -12.49 4.58 -13.84
N TRP A 486 -12.89 5.75 -14.33
CA TRP A 486 -14.02 5.88 -15.26
C TRP A 486 -13.73 5.28 -16.62
N ALA A 487 -12.49 5.37 -17.12
CA ALA A 487 -12.09 4.62 -18.30
C ALA A 487 -12.26 3.11 -18.09
N GLY A 488 -11.81 2.56 -16.96
CA GLY A 488 -11.99 1.15 -16.61
C GLY A 488 -13.45 0.71 -16.58
N ILE A 489 -14.36 1.53 -16.01
CA ILE A 489 -15.79 1.22 -15.97
C ILE A 489 -16.44 1.31 -17.36
N VAL A 490 -16.24 2.42 -18.06
CA VAL A 490 -16.92 2.67 -19.34
C VAL A 490 -16.38 1.73 -20.41
N PHE A 491 -15.06 1.75 -20.63
CA PHE A 491 -14.41 0.94 -21.66
C PHE A 491 -14.38 -0.54 -21.28
N GLY A 492 -14.19 -0.86 -20.01
CA GLY A 492 -13.96 -2.23 -19.55
C GLY A 492 -15.20 -2.97 -19.05
N SER A 493 -16.33 -2.29 -18.82
CA SER A 493 -17.55 -2.96 -18.36
C SER A 493 -18.78 -2.58 -19.18
N ILE A 494 -19.07 -1.29 -19.36
CA ILE A 494 -20.29 -0.86 -20.08
C ILE A 494 -20.22 -1.23 -21.57
N THR A 495 -19.12 -0.89 -22.25
CA THR A 495 -18.97 -1.21 -23.68
C THR A 495 -19.00 -2.72 -23.96
N PRO A 496 -18.28 -3.59 -23.21
CA PRO A 496 -18.38 -5.04 -23.37
C PRO A 496 -19.78 -5.60 -23.16
N ILE A 497 -20.55 -5.12 -22.17
CA ILE A 497 -21.94 -5.54 -21.96
C ILE A 497 -22.78 -5.28 -23.22
N VAL A 498 -22.64 -4.10 -23.82
CA VAL A 498 -23.38 -3.76 -25.05
C VAL A 498 -22.92 -4.66 -26.19
N MET A 499 -21.60 -4.78 -26.40
CA MET A 499 -21.03 -5.55 -27.51
C MET A 499 -21.40 -7.03 -27.48
N ILE A 500 -21.39 -7.67 -26.31
CA ILE A 500 -21.74 -9.08 -26.14
C ILE A 500 -23.22 -9.33 -26.45
N ASN A 501 -24.10 -8.35 -26.17
CA ASN A 501 -25.54 -8.49 -26.43
C ASN A 501 -25.94 -8.12 -27.86
N THR A 502 -25.16 -7.28 -28.56
CA THR A 502 -25.53 -6.76 -29.90
C THR A 502 -24.84 -7.45 -31.06
N TYR A 503 -23.64 -8.02 -30.87
CA TYR A 503 -22.82 -8.55 -31.96
C TYR A 503 -22.39 -10.00 -31.70
N ALA A 504 -22.20 -10.76 -32.79
CA ALA A 504 -21.77 -12.16 -32.74
C ALA A 504 -20.23 -12.33 -32.82
N ASP A 505 -19.78 -13.47 -32.29
CA ASP A 505 -18.47 -14.13 -32.41
C ASP A 505 -17.22 -13.23 -32.33
N THR A 506 -16.83 -12.57 -33.42
CA THR A 506 -15.58 -11.79 -33.50
C THR A 506 -15.60 -10.55 -32.59
N MET A 507 -16.77 -9.94 -32.43
CA MET A 507 -16.93 -8.76 -31.57
C MET A 507 -16.93 -9.13 -30.09
N THR A 508 -17.32 -10.36 -29.76
CA THR A 508 -17.30 -10.90 -28.39
C THR A 508 -15.88 -11.06 -27.86
N LEU A 509 -14.94 -11.47 -28.72
CA LEU A 509 -13.52 -11.59 -28.34
C LEU A 509 -12.87 -10.21 -28.10
N ILE A 510 -13.21 -9.22 -28.93
CA ILE A 510 -12.78 -7.83 -28.72
C ILE A 510 -13.36 -7.29 -27.41
N ALA A 511 -14.64 -7.54 -27.13
CA ALA A 511 -15.28 -7.19 -25.86
C ALA A 511 -14.58 -7.85 -24.66
N GLY A 512 -14.14 -9.10 -24.79
CA GLY A 512 -13.33 -9.79 -23.78
C GLY A 512 -11.98 -9.12 -23.52
N GLY A 513 -11.26 -8.72 -24.58
CA GLY A 513 -10.01 -7.97 -24.46
C GLY A 513 -10.21 -6.62 -23.75
N MET A 514 -11.29 -5.91 -24.06
CA MET A 514 -11.67 -4.67 -23.38
C MET A 514 -11.98 -4.90 -21.90
N ALA A 515 -12.67 -6.00 -21.55
CA ALA A 515 -12.94 -6.37 -20.16
C ALA A 515 -11.64 -6.64 -19.37
N LEU A 516 -10.66 -7.31 -19.98
CA LEU A 516 -9.34 -7.53 -19.36
C LEU A 516 -8.60 -6.22 -19.07
N VAL A 517 -8.62 -5.26 -20.01
CA VAL A 517 -8.07 -3.91 -19.79
C VAL A 517 -8.83 -3.17 -18.70
N GLY A 518 -10.15 -3.34 -18.66
CA GLY A 518 -11.03 -2.85 -17.60
C GLY A 518 -10.57 -3.29 -16.21
N ILE A 519 -10.40 -4.60 -16.02
CA ILE A 519 -9.91 -5.20 -14.78
C ILE A 519 -8.57 -4.58 -14.38
N PHE A 520 -7.62 -4.45 -15.32
CA PHE A 520 -6.32 -3.85 -15.03
C PHE A 520 -6.45 -2.41 -14.55
N LEU A 521 -7.24 -1.57 -15.23
CA LEU A 521 -7.42 -0.16 -14.87
C LEU A 521 -8.13 0.03 -13.54
N THR A 522 -9.17 -0.75 -13.25
CA THR A 522 -9.89 -0.64 -11.97
C THR A 522 -9.03 -1.11 -10.80
N GLU A 523 -8.29 -2.22 -10.95
CA GLU A 523 -7.34 -2.69 -9.94
C GLU A 523 -6.16 -1.74 -9.77
N PHE A 524 -5.68 -1.10 -10.85
CA PHE A 524 -4.63 -0.08 -10.78
C PHE A 524 -5.02 1.05 -9.83
N VAL A 525 -6.25 1.54 -9.95
CA VAL A 525 -6.78 2.60 -9.08
C VAL A 525 -7.03 2.08 -7.65
N ARG A 526 -7.66 0.90 -7.51
CA ARG A 526 -7.97 0.26 -6.22
C ARG A 526 -6.71 -0.01 -5.37
N ILE A 527 -5.58 -0.31 -6.03
CA ILE A 527 -4.31 -0.56 -5.35
C ILE A 527 -3.55 0.74 -5.07
N ARG A 528 -3.57 1.74 -5.96
CA ARG A 528 -2.75 2.95 -5.76
C ARG A 528 -3.37 3.98 -4.83
N VAL A 529 -4.68 4.22 -4.94
CA VAL A 529 -5.32 5.36 -4.24
C VAL A 529 -5.26 5.23 -2.71
N PRO A 530 -5.49 4.06 -2.09
CA PRO A 530 -5.35 3.92 -0.64
C PRO A 530 -3.96 4.28 -0.11
N GLN A 531 -2.92 4.09 -0.92
CA GLN A 531 -1.54 4.40 -0.55
C GLN A 531 -1.26 5.91 -0.45
N MET A 532 -2.08 6.73 -1.11
CA MET A 532 -1.95 8.19 -1.11
C MET A 532 -2.61 8.85 0.11
N ILE A 533 -3.37 8.09 0.88
CA ILE A 533 -3.95 8.59 2.13
C ILE A 533 -2.81 8.73 3.16
N PRO A 534 -2.60 9.93 3.73
CA PRO A 534 -1.54 10.13 4.71
C PRO A 534 -1.86 9.36 5.98
N LEU A 535 -0.86 8.62 6.47
CA LEU A 535 -1.01 7.78 7.67
C LEU A 535 -0.44 8.42 8.92
N SER A 536 0.44 9.42 8.79
CA SER A 536 1.15 10.04 9.91
C SER A 536 1.17 11.54 9.88
#